data_AF-A0A8T7ICQ0-F1
#
_entry.id   AF-A0A8T7ICQ0-F1
#
_cell.length_a   1.000
_cell.length_b   1.000
_cell.length_c   1.000
_cell.angle_alpha   90.00
_cell.angle_beta   90.00
_cell.angle_gamma   90.00
#
_symmetry.space_group_name_H-M   'P 1'
#
loop_
_entity.id
_entity.type
_entity.pdbx_description
1 polymer ?
#
loop_
_entity_poly.entity_id
_entity_poly.type
_entity_poly.pdbx_seq_one_letter_code
_entity_poly.pdbx_strand_id
1 'polypeptide(L)'
;MTPVDTISYRPTWMKVIGIIMIIFGAMGILGGASEMASPNYEEMREELQDVSIQIKDERAKSSPENKDDSNTEQNPFKLESNESNNGLSDDEKQEKHEILGIEFADKMIDQALNLPKWYIELTPYLGMVKLIISILYLTSGIVLLTQKRARFRLLTATLTLSISWNLVLIGIAISSSNWVIFMTLPTAVAGLIIDVVFLVLSYIYAKELRKDLALARGEQSEAPAS
;
A
#
# COMPACT_ATOMS: atom_id res chain seq x y z
N MET A 1 29.21 -42.14 22.63
CA MET A 1 28.79 -41.41 21.42
C MET A 1 27.84 -40.31 21.87
N THR A 2 28.35 -39.09 22.05
CA THR A 2 27.50 -37.93 22.27
C THR A 2 26.91 -37.52 20.91
N PRO A 3 25.59 -37.27 20.82
CA PRO A 3 25.02 -36.72 19.60
C PRO A 3 25.75 -35.40 19.32
N VAL A 4 26.36 -35.32 18.14
CA VAL A 4 26.94 -34.06 17.66
C VAL A 4 25.78 -33.11 17.50
N ASP A 5 25.67 -32.14 18.40
CA ASP A 5 24.76 -31.01 18.25
C ASP A 5 25.20 -30.23 17.01
N THR A 6 24.69 -30.64 15.86
CA THR A 6 24.83 -29.87 14.63
C THR A 6 24.03 -28.59 14.86
N ILE A 7 24.72 -27.54 15.31
CA ILE A 7 24.19 -26.18 15.40
C ILE A 7 23.78 -25.82 13.98
N SER A 8 22.49 -26.03 13.68
CA SER A 8 21.89 -25.68 12.40
C SER A 8 22.00 -24.17 12.24
N TYR A 9 23.05 -23.71 11.56
CA TYR A 9 23.28 -22.31 11.26
C TYR A 9 22.04 -21.80 10.53
N ARG A 10 21.28 -20.91 11.19
CA ARG A 10 20.13 -20.29 10.53
C ARG A 10 20.69 -19.17 9.65
N PRO A 11 20.41 -19.18 8.34
CA PRO A 11 20.67 -18.02 7.52
C PRO A 11 20.04 -16.77 8.13
N THR A 12 20.85 -15.72 8.33
CA THR A 12 20.42 -14.45 8.93
C THR A 12 19.23 -13.85 8.19
N TRP A 13 19.18 -14.01 6.86
CA TRP A 13 18.09 -13.49 6.02
C TRP A 13 16.71 -14.04 6.40
N MET A 14 16.59 -15.29 6.90
CA MET A 14 15.28 -15.82 7.33
C MET A 14 14.72 -15.08 8.54
N LYS A 15 15.59 -14.62 9.45
CA LYS A 15 15.16 -13.80 10.59
C LYS A 15 14.67 -12.44 10.09
N VAL A 16 15.39 -11.86 9.14
CA VAL A 16 15.03 -10.57 8.51
C VAL A 16 13.66 -10.68 7.84
N ILE A 17 13.42 -11.71 7.01
CA ILE A 17 12.11 -11.92 6.39
C ILE A 17 11.02 -12.10 7.45
N GLY A 18 11.26 -12.88 8.50
CA GLY A 18 10.30 -13.09 9.57
C GLY A 18 9.88 -11.78 10.26
N ILE A 19 10.84 -10.91 10.55
CA ILE A 19 10.59 -9.59 11.13
C ILE A 19 9.82 -8.70 10.16
N ILE A 20 10.22 -8.66 8.88
CA ILE A 20 9.54 -7.88 7.85
C ILE A 20 8.07 -8.31 7.72
N MET A 21 7.80 -9.62 7.69
CA MET A 21 6.42 -10.14 7.62
C MET A 21 5.59 -9.76 8.84
N ILE A 22 6.18 -9.69 10.03
CA ILE A 22 5.48 -9.25 11.24
C ILE A 22 5.11 -7.77 11.13
N ILE A 23 6.03 -6.92 10.66
CA ILE A 23 5.79 -5.49 10.47
C ILE A 23 4.68 -5.26 9.44
N PHE A 24 4.78 -5.88 8.25
CA PHE A 24 3.75 -5.76 7.23
C PHE A 24 2.41 -6.35 7.67
N GLY A 25 2.42 -7.48 8.40
CA GLY A 25 1.22 -8.06 8.98
C GLY A 25 0.55 -7.11 9.98
N ALA A 26 1.31 -6.46 10.86
CA ALA A 26 0.77 -5.48 11.81
C ALA A 26 0.21 -4.25 11.11
N MET A 27 0.94 -3.67 10.15
CA MET A 27 0.46 -2.53 9.36
C MET A 27 -0.78 -2.89 8.53
N GLY A 28 -0.81 -4.09 7.96
CA GLY A 28 -1.93 -4.59 7.19
C GLY A 28 -3.19 -4.80 8.04
N ILE A 29 -3.06 -5.25 9.30
CA ILE A 29 -4.19 -5.34 10.24
C ILE A 29 -4.76 -3.95 10.50
N LEU A 30 -3.92 -2.94 10.77
CA LEU A 30 -4.38 -1.56 10.98
C LEU A 30 -5.09 -1.02 9.74
N GLY A 31 -4.52 -1.24 8.55
CA GLY A 31 -5.10 -0.81 7.29
C GLY A 31 -6.41 -1.54 6.94
N GLY A 32 -6.52 -2.83 7.25
CA GLY A 32 -7.76 -3.59 7.06
C GLY A 32 -8.84 -3.16 8.06
N ALA A 33 -8.45 -2.89 9.31
CA ALA A 33 -9.35 -2.38 10.32
C ALA A 33 -9.87 -0.98 9.98
N SER A 34 -9.03 -0.07 9.45
CA SER A 34 -9.49 1.26 9.01
C SER A 34 -10.46 1.19 7.84
N GLU A 35 -10.24 0.27 6.89
CA GLU A 35 -11.15 0.03 5.76
C GLU A 35 -12.49 -0.59 6.23
N MET A 36 -12.47 -1.46 7.24
CA MET A 36 -13.69 -2.01 7.83
C MET A 36 -14.42 -1.01 8.73
N ALA A 37 -13.69 -0.10 9.37
CA ALA A 37 -14.21 0.93 10.27
C ALA A 37 -14.68 2.19 9.55
N SER A 38 -14.69 2.21 8.21
CA SER A 38 -15.31 3.27 7.42
C SER A 38 -16.71 2.93 6.86
N PRO A 39 -17.60 2.19 7.57
CA PRO A 39 -18.91 1.83 7.02
C PRO A 39 -19.79 3.07 6.76
N ASN A 40 -19.44 4.22 7.32
CA ASN A 40 -20.20 5.45 7.20
C ASN A 40 -19.59 6.42 6.19
N TYR A 41 -19.11 5.93 5.03
CA TYR A 41 -18.81 6.85 3.93
C TYR A 41 -20.02 7.68 3.52
N GLU A 42 -21.24 7.17 3.71
CA GLU A 42 -22.47 7.95 3.50
C GLU A 42 -22.62 9.07 4.54
N GLU A 43 -22.51 8.78 5.85
CA GLU A 43 -22.61 9.84 6.87
C GLU A 43 -21.45 10.84 6.76
N MET A 44 -20.22 10.36 6.51
CA MET A 44 -19.06 11.23 6.32
C MET A 44 -19.19 12.07 5.05
N ARG A 45 -19.87 11.55 4.01
CA ARG A 45 -20.18 12.31 2.81
C ARG A 45 -21.25 13.37 3.06
N GLU A 46 -22.28 13.06 3.84
CA GLU A 46 -23.29 14.04 4.27
C GLU A 46 -22.64 15.15 5.11
N GLU A 47 -21.80 14.79 6.08
CA GLU A 47 -21.10 15.72 6.95
C GLU A 47 -20.12 16.61 6.16
N LEU A 48 -19.34 16.04 5.24
CA LEU A 48 -18.45 16.81 4.37
C LEU A 48 -19.21 17.69 3.38
N GLN A 49 -20.38 17.26 2.90
CA GLN A 49 -21.22 18.07 2.05
C GLN A 49 -21.76 19.29 2.82
N ASP A 50 -22.21 19.10 4.06
CA ASP A 50 -22.67 20.19 4.93
C ASP A 50 -21.54 21.18 5.25
N VAL A 51 -20.33 20.69 5.56
CA VAL A 51 -19.15 21.53 5.76
C VAL A 51 -18.81 22.31 4.50
N SER A 52 -18.89 21.68 3.31
CA SER A 52 -18.63 22.36 2.04
C SER A 52 -19.62 23.49 1.74
N ILE A 53 -20.88 23.34 2.15
CA ILE A 53 -21.91 24.37 2.04
C ILE A 53 -21.61 25.53 3.00
N GLN A 54 -21.27 25.22 4.26
CA GLN A 54 -20.91 26.24 5.25
C GLN A 54 -19.69 27.08 4.82
N ILE A 55 -18.64 26.45 4.29
CA ILE A 55 -17.45 27.16 3.80
C ILE A 55 -17.80 28.08 2.63
N LYS A 56 -18.64 27.61 1.69
CA LYS A 56 -19.10 28.45 0.56
C LYS A 56 -19.91 29.65 1.05
N ASP A 57 -20.78 29.45 2.03
CA ASP A 57 -21.59 30.52 2.61
C ASP A 57 -20.74 31.54 3.38
N GLU A 58 -19.74 31.08 4.14
CA GLU A 58 -18.79 31.98 4.82
C GLU A 58 -17.94 32.76 3.83
N ARG A 59 -17.47 32.11 2.74
CA ARG A 59 -16.71 32.79 1.68
C ARG A 59 -17.55 33.80 0.92
N ALA A 60 -18.82 33.51 0.66
CA ALA A 60 -19.75 34.44 0.04
C ALA A 60 -20.05 35.66 0.93
N LYS A 61 -20.07 35.48 2.26
CA LYS A 61 -20.28 36.58 3.23
C LYS A 61 -19.02 37.41 3.49
N SER A 62 -17.84 36.80 3.40
CA SER A 62 -16.55 37.46 3.66
C SER A 62 -15.90 38.08 2.43
N SER A 63 -16.44 37.86 1.23
CA SER A 63 -16.02 38.56 0.02
C SER A 63 -16.76 39.90 -0.07
N PRO A 64 -16.16 41.05 0.30
CA PRO A 64 -16.78 42.34 0.09
C PRO A 64 -17.03 42.51 -1.42
N GLU A 65 -18.28 42.77 -1.76
CA GLU A 65 -18.77 43.10 -3.09
C GLU A 65 -18.03 44.34 -3.63
N ASN A 66 -16.84 44.15 -4.17
CA ASN A 66 -16.11 45.18 -4.89
C ASN A 66 -16.69 45.25 -6.31
N LYS A 67 -17.89 45.83 -6.40
CA LYS A 67 -18.44 46.38 -7.63
C LYS A 67 -17.56 47.56 -8.04
N ASP A 68 -16.53 47.28 -8.83
CA ASP A 68 -15.94 48.34 -9.64
C ASP A 68 -15.77 47.83 -11.07
N ASP A 69 -16.52 48.48 -11.95
CA ASP A 69 -16.56 48.28 -13.38
C ASP A 69 -15.18 48.58 -13.98
N SER A 70 -14.54 47.61 -14.64
CA SER A 70 -13.85 47.92 -15.90
C SER A 70 -13.58 46.68 -16.75
N ASN A 71 -14.10 46.74 -17.97
CA ASN A 71 -13.71 45.94 -19.12
C ASN A 71 -12.19 45.74 -19.17
N THR A 72 -11.72 44.51 -19.00
CA THR A 72 -10.43 44.09 -19.57
C THR A 72 -10.69 42.81 -20.35
N GLU A 73 -10.69 42.98 -21.67
CA GLU A 73 -10.85 41.93 -22.66
C GLU A 73 -9.88 40.77 -22.41
N GLN A 74 -10.45 39.58 -22.56
CA GLN A 74 -9.78 38.30 -22.59
C GLN A 74 -8.70 38.28 -23.67
N ASN A 75 -7.46 38.01 -23.28
CA ASN A 75 -6.45 37.49 -24.18
C ASN A 75 -6.03 36.10 -23.68
N PRO A 76 -6.51 35.01 -24.30
CA PRO A 76 -6.14 33.67 -23.90
C PRO A 76 -4.74 33.37 -24.47
N PHE A 77 -3.85 32.93 -23.58
CA PHE A 77 -2.63 32.19 -23.92
C PHE A 77 -1.40 33.02 -24.36
N LYS A 78 -0.69 33.56 -23.37
CA LYS A 78 0.75 33.82 -23.48
C LYS A 78 1.46 33.22 -22.26
N LEU A 79 1.86 31.95 -22.39
CA LEU A 79 2.75 31.27 -21.46
C LEU A 79 4.17 31.81 -21.73
N GLU A 80 4.45 33.02 -21.26
CA GLU A 80 5.80 33.58 -21.21
C GLU A 80 6.43 33.11 -19.90
N SER A 81 7.16 32.00 -19.97
CA SER A 81 8.07 31.55 -18.92
C SER A 81 9.26 32.52 -18.83
N ASN A 82 9.05 33.67 -18.19
CA ASN A 82 10.12 34.54 -17.74
C ASN A 82 10.49 34.13 -16.30
N GLU A 83 11.42 33.18 -16.21
CA GLU A 83 12.27 32.98 -15.03
C GLU A 83 13.12 34.25 -14.80
N SER A 84 12.54 35.28 -14.21
CA SER A 84 13.31 36.33 -13.53
C SER A 84 13.35 36.00 -12.05
N ASN A 85 14.26 35.07 -11.75
CA ASN A 85 14.76 34.76 -10.44
C ASN A 85 15.42 36.04 -9.86
N ASN A 86 14.79 36.69 -8.88
CA ASN A 86 15.43 37.42 -7.78
C ASN A 86 14.39 38.20 -6.96
N GLY A 87 14.18 37.78 -5.71
CA GLY A 87 13.66 38.67 -4.66
C GLY A 87 12.31 38.34 -4.03
N LEU A 88 11.73 37.14 -4.23
CA LEU A 88 10.62 36.71 -3.39
C LEU A 88 11.13 36.51 -1.96
N SER A 89 10.63 37.30 -1.00
CA SER A 89 10.89 37.13 0.42
C SER A 89 10.49 35.72 0.87
N ASP A 90 11.16 35.19 1.88
CA ASP A 90 10.87 33.83 2.37
C ASP A 90 9.41 33.68 2.84
N ASP A 91 8.76 34.79 3.21
CA ASP A 91 7.34 34.85 3.59
C ASP A 91 6.38 34.56 2.41
N GLU A 92 6.64 35.07 1.19
CA GLU A 92 5.79 34.79 0.01
C GLU A 92 5.94 33.33 -0.50
N LYS A 93 7.08 32.68 -0.23
CA LYS A 93 7.28 31.27 -0.57
C LYS A 93 6.50 30.35 0.37
N GLN A 94 6.37 30.73 1.64
CA GLN A 94 5.63 29.97 2.63
C GLN A 94 4.13 30.02 2.36
N GLU A 95 3.61 31.19 2.00
CA GLU A 95 2.19 31.36 1.64
C GLU A 95 1.79 30.57 0.40
N LYS A 96 2.63 30.56 -0.66
CA LYS A 96 2.37 29.74 -1.86
C LYS A 96 2.35 28.24 -1.58
N HIS A 97 3.18 27.76 -0.66
CA HIS A 97 3.21 26.35 -0.29
C HIS A 97 1.95 25.92 0.49
N GLU A 98 1.44 26.80 1.35
CA GLU A 98 0.22 26.56 2.11
C GLU A 98 -1.01 26.55 1.19
N ILE A 99 -1.10 27.50 0.26
CA ILE A 99 -2.18 27.56 -0.74
C ILE A 99 -2.21 26.30 -1.62
N LEU A 100 -1.04 25.81 -2.05
CA LEU A 100 -0.94 24.61 -2.89
C LEU A 100 -1.33 23.33 -2.14
N GLY A 101 -1.05 23.26 -0.83
CA GLY A 101 -1.46 22.16 0.03
C GLY A 101 -2.99 22.09 0.21
N ILE A 102 -3.62 23.25 0.41
CA ILE A 102 -5.09 23.35 0.56
C ILE A 102 -5.78 22.96 -0.75
N GLU A 103 -5.33 23.48 -1.90
CA GLU A 103 -5.96 23.15 -3.19
C GLU A 103 -5.81 21.66 -3.54
N PHE A 104 -4.68 21.04 -3.16
CA PHE A 104 -4.49 19.60 -3.32
C PHE A 104 -5.42 18.79 -2.40
N ALA A 105 -5.56 19.21 -1.13
CA ALA A 105 -6.44 18.56 -0.17
C ALA A 105 -7.91 18.61 -0.61
N ASP A 106 -8.39 19.78 -1.07
CA ASP A 106 -9.75 19.95 -1.59
C ASP A 106 -10.01 19.02 -2.78
N LYS A 107 -9.09 18.97 -3.76
CA LYS A 107 -9.22 18.06 -4.91
C LYS A 107 -9.24 16.59 -4.49
N MET A 108 -8.46 16.21 -3.49
CA MET A 108 -8.44 14.84 -2.96
C MET A 108 -9.74 14.49 -2.24
N ILE A 109 -10.31 15.43 -1.47
CA ILE A 109 -11.62 15.26 -0.81
C ILE A 109 -12.71 15.11 -1.87
N ASP A 110 -12.77 16.00 -2.86
CA ASP A 110 -13.78 15.93 -3.94
C ASP A 110 -13.71 14.61 -4.70
N GLN A 111 -12.50 14.10 -4.95
CA GLN A 111 -12.33 12.80 -5.60
C GLN A 111 -12.68 11.61 -4.69
N ALA A 112 -12.42 11.72 -3.39
CA ALA A 112 -12.80 10.72 -2.39
C ALA A 112 -14.33 10.65 -2.21
N LEU A 113 -15.01 11.78 -2.30
CA LEU A 113 -16.48 11.85 -2.26
C LEU A 113 -17.15 11.29 -3.52
N ASN A 114 -16.43 11.27 -4.64
CA ASN A 114 -16.90 10.75 -5.93
C ASN A 114 -16.42 9.31 -6.21
N LEU A 115 -16.36 8.47 -5.17
CA LEU A 115 -16.12 7.04 -5.35
C LEU A 115 -17.33 6.38 -6.02
N PRO A 116 -17.12 5.46 -6.97
CA PRO A 116 -18.22 4.76 -7.60
C PRO A 116 -18.91 3.84 -6.57
N LYS A 117 -20.25 3.77 -6.62
CA LYS A 117 -21.07 3.03 -5.64
C LYS A 117 -20.64 1.57 -5.48
N TRP A 118 -20.32 0.89 -6.60
CA TRP A 118 -19.85 -0.50 -6.59
C TRP A 118 -18.57 -0.69 -5.77
N TYR A 119 -17.69 0.33 -5.70
CA TYR A 119 -16.46 0.26 -4.92
C TYR A 119 -16.76 0.44 -3.44
N ILE A 120 -17.65 1.38 -3.09
CA ILE A 120 -18.08 1.62 -1.71
C ILE A 120 -18.67 0.33 -1.11
N GLU A 121 -19.53 -0.36 -1.85
CA GLU A 121 -20.09 -1.65 -1.46
C GLU A 121 -19.02 -2.74 -1.31
N LEU A 122 -17.93 -2.67 -2.09
CA LEU A 122 -16.83 -3.64 -2.06
C LEU A 122 -15.84 -3.37 -0.92
N THR A 123 -15.66 -2.11 -0.50
CA THR A 123 -14.69 -1.67 0.53
C THR A 123 -14.68 -2.53 1.80
N PRO A 124 -15.82 -2.85 2.46
CA PRO A 124 -15.77 -3.68 3.68
C PRO A 124 -15.21 -5.08 3.41
N TYR A 125 -15.48 -5.64 2.23
CA TYR A 125 -14.94 -6.94 1.81
C TYR A 125 -13.44 -6.85 1.52
N LEU A 126 -12.98 -5.77 0.89
CA LEU A 126 -11.54 -5.51 0.68
C LEU A 126 -10.81 -5.46 2.04
N GLY A 127 -11.35 -4.72 3.00
CA GLY A 127 -10.81 -4.62 4.35
C GLY A 127 -10.74 -5.96 5.06
N MET A 128 -11.79 -6.78 4.96
CA MET A 128 -11.83 -8.12 5.55
C MET A 128 -10.79 -9.06 4.94
N VAL A 129 -10.66 -9.10 3.61
CA VAL A 129 -9.66 -9.93 2.93
C VAL A 129 -8.25 -9.47 3.28
N LYS A 130 -8.00 -8.16 3.28
CA LYS A 130 -6.72 -7.57 3.70
C LYS A 130 -6.38 -7.95 5.13
N LEU A 131 -7.34 -7.92 6.04
CA LEU A 131 -7.16 -8.32 7.44
C LEU A 131 -6.76 -9.81 7.54
N ILE A 132 -7.47 -10.70 6.83
CA ILE A 132 -7.15 -12.14 6.78
C ILE A 132 -5.72 -12.37 6.29
N ILE A 133 -5.33 -11.74 5.16
CA ILE A 133 -3.98 -11.85 4.61
C ILE A 133 -2.95 -11.33 5.62
N SER A 134 -3.25 -10.23 6.31
CA SER A 134 -2.36 -9.62 7.29
C SER A 134 -2.14 -10.51 8.52
N ILE A 135 -3.18 -11.19 9.01
CA ILE A 135 -3.06 -12.21 10.06
C ILE A 135 -2.20 -13.39 9.57
N LEU A 136 -2.36 -13.80 8.31
CA LEU A 136 -1.53 -14.85 7.72
C LEU A 136 -0.06 -14.43 7.59
N TYR A 137 0.23 -13.16 7.27
CA TYR A 137 1.58 -12.60 7.28
C TYR A 137 2.20 -12.63 8.66
N LEU A 138 1.47 -12.12 9.66
CA LEU A 138 1.90 -12.09 11.04
C LEU A 138 2.19 -13.51 11.55
N THR A 139 1.27 -14.43 11.32
CA THR A 139 1.39 -15.84 11.72
C THR A 139 2.55 -16.51 11.01
N SER A 140 2.71 -16.28 9.70
CA SER A 140 3.83 -16.81 8.93
C SER A 140 5.18 -16.29 9.44
N GLY A 141 5.28 -14.99 9.75
CA GLY A 141 6.47 -14.38 10.32
C GLY A 141 6.85 -15.00 11.68
N ILE A 142 5.87 -15.16 12.58
CA ILE A 142 6.07 -15.80 13.89
C ILE A 142 6.49 -17.28 13.72
N VAL A 143 5.83 -18.03 12.84
CA VAL A 143 6.16 -19.42 12.56
C VAL A 143 7.57 -19.56 11.97
N LEU A 144 7.98 -18.62 11.12
CA LEU A 144 9.32 -18.60 10.54
C LEU A 144 10.41 -18.42 11.61
N LEU A 145 10.13 -17.64 12.66
CA LEU A 145 11.04 -17.43 13.78
C LEU A 145 11.11 -18.62 14.77
N THR A 146 10.01 -19.38 14.92
CA THR A 146 9.86 -20.48 15.92
C THR A 146 10.42 -21.86 15.52
N GLN A 147 11.20 -21.97 14.43
CA GLN A 147 11.93 -23.19 14.02
C GLN A 147 11.10 -24.45 13.69
N LYS A 148 9.78 -24.38 13.57
CA LYS A 148 9.00 -25.59 13.25
C LYS A 148 9.19 -26.03 11.80
N ARG A 149 9.23 -27.35 11.58
CA ARG A 149 9.42 -28.00 10.26
C ARG A 149 8.33 -27.61 9.24
N ALA A 150 7.17 -27.14 9.71
CA ALA A 150 6.04 -26.69 8.88
C ALA A 150 6.20 -25.30 8.23
N ARG A 151 7.28 -24.57 8.52
CA ARG A 151 7.50 -23.17 8.11
C ARG A 151 7.32 -22.87 6.60
N PHE A 152 7.79 -23.76 5.72
CA PHE A 152 7.77 -23.47 4.27
C PHE A 152 6.39 -23.55 3.64
N ARG A 153 5.54 -24.46 4.13
CA ARG A 153 4.19 -24.66 3.56
C ARG A 153 3.29 -23.46 3.85
N LEU A 154 3.33 -22.97 5.10
CA LEU A 154 2.57 -21.79 5.47
C LEU A 154 3.08 -20.54 4.75
N LEU A 155 4.40 -20.33 4.72
CA LEU A 155 4.98 -19.19 4.03
C LEU A 155 4.61 -19.14 2.54
N THR A 156 4.77 -20.26 1.83
CA THR A 156 4.44 -20.32 0.40
C THR A 156 2.94 -20.16 0.14
N ALA A 157 2.07 -20.72 0.99
CA ALA A 157 0.62 -20.52 0.89
C ALA A 157 0.24 -19.05 1.10
N THR A 158 0.77 -18.40 2.15
CA THR A 158 0.53 -16.98 2.44
C THR A 158 1.02 -16.08 1.30
N LEU A 159 2.23 -16.30 0.79
CA LEU A 159 2.78 -15.52 -0.33
C LEU A 159 1.95 -15.70 -1.60
N THR A 160 1.52 -16.92 -1.91
CA THR A 160 0.68 -17.19 -3.10
C THR A 160 -0.67 -16.49 -3.01
N LEU A 161 -1.29 -16.53 -1.82
CA LEU A 161 -2.56 -15.84 -1.58
C LEU A 161 -2.38 -14.32 -1.69
N SER A 162 -1.29 -13.77 -1.15
CA SER A 162 -0.96 -12.35 -1.23
C SER A 162 -0.72 -11.87 -2.65
N ILE A 163 0.04 -12.63 -3.45
CA ILE A 163 0.27 -12.34 -4.87
C ILE A 163 -1.08 -12.33 -5.61
N SER A 164 -1.92 -13.34 -5.38
CA SER A 164 -3.25 -13.42 -6.00
C SER A 164 -4.10 -12.21 -5.65
N TRP A 165 -4.07 -11.76 -4.39
CA TRP A 165 -4.79 -10.58 -3.95
C TRP A 165 -4.25 -9.28 -4.54
N ASN A 166 -2.93 -9.10 -4.58
CA ASN A 166 -2.30 -7.93 -5.19
C ASN A 166 -2.64 -7.82 -6.68
N LEU A 167 -2.76 -8.95 -7.40
CA LEU A 167 -3.22 -8.97 -8.79
C LEU A 167 -4.68 -8.50 -8.93
N VAL A 168 -5.57 -8.89 -8.01
CA VAL A 168 -6.95 -8.40 -7.97
C VAL A 168 -6.99 -6.89 -7.74
N LEU A 169 -6.21 -6.38 -6.78
CA LEU A 169 -6.12 -4.95 -6.49
C LEU A 169 -5.60 -4.14 -7.70
N ILE A 170 -4.57 -4.65 -8.38
CA ILE A 170 -4.05 -4.03 -9.61
C ILE A 170 -5.15 -3.99 -10.68
N GLY A 171 -5.94 -5.07 -10.84
CA GLY A 171 -7.07 -5.11 -11.77
C GLY A 171 -8.15 -4.07 -11.44
N ILE A 172 -8.51 -3.94 -10.16
CA ILE A 172 -9.47 -2.92 -9.68
C ILE A 172 -8.92 -1.52 -9.94
N ALA A 173 -7.63 -1.27 -9.65
CA ALA A 173 -7.01 0.03 -9.83
C ALA A 173 -6.94 0.46 -11.30
N ILE A 174 -6.62 -0.45 -12.22
CA ILE A 174 -6.55 -0.15 -13.66
C ILE A 174 -7.93 0.04 -14.28
N SER A 175 -8.94 -0.69 -13.80
CA SER A 175 -10.32 -0.58 -14.29
C SER A 175 -11.05 0.67 -13.78
N SER A 176 -10.56 1.27 -12.70
CA SER A 176 -11.12 2.48 -12.12
C SER A 176 -10.65 3.74 -12.85
N SER A 177 -11.58 4.61 -13.22
CA SER A 177 -11.27 5.99 -13.65
C SER A 177 -11.06 6.96 -12.48
N ASN A 178 -11.32 6.53 -11.25
CA ASN A 178 -11.16 7.36 -10.06
C ASN A 178 -9.70 7.31 -9.57
N TRP A 179 -9.08 8.49 -9.45
CA TRP A 179 -7.69 8.69 -9.04
C TRP A 179 -7.39 8.16 -7.63
N VAL A 180 -8.32 8.23 -6.68
CA VAL A 180 -8.12 7.73 -5.31
C VAL A 180 -7.90 6.22 -5.31
N ILE A 181 -8.67 5.48 -6.11
CA ILE A 181 -8.49 4.03 -6.27
C ILE A 181 -7.16 3.78 -7.00
N PHE A 182 -6.81 4.59 -7.98
CA PHE A 182 -5.54 4.48 -8.70
C PHE A 182 -4.31 4.65 -7.79
N MET A 183 -4.40 5.48 -6.73
CA MET A 183 -3.34 5.66 -5.73
C MET A 183 -3.04 4.39 -4.92
N THR A 184 -3.88 3.35 -4.99
CA THR A 184 -3.57 2.03 -4.41
C THR A 184 -2.58 1.22 -5.25
N LEU A 185 -2.42 1.56 -6.54
CA LEU A 185 -1.60 0.81 -7.50
C LEU A 185 -0.12 0.72 -7.10
N PRO A 186 0.58 1.81 -6.71
CA PRO A 186 1.98 1.72 -6.32
C PRO A 186 2.18 0.79 -5.11
N THR A 187 1.26 0.84 -4.15
CA THR A 187 1.28 -0.01 -2.96
C THR A 187 1.09 -1.49 -3.33
N ALA A 188 0.13 -1.80 -4.20
CA ALA A 188 -0.10 -3.17 -4.67
C ALA A 188 1.09 -3.72 -5.47
N VAL A 189 1.69 -2.89 -6.33
CA VAL A 189 2.88 -3.27 -7.12
C VAL A 189 4.09 -3.49 -6.21
N ALA A 190 4.33 -2.61 -5.25
CA ALA A 190 5.42 -2.76 -4.28
C ALA A 190 5.24 -4.05 -3.45
N GLY A 191 4.02 -4.32 -2.97
CA GLY A 191 3.68 -5.57 -2.27
C GLY A 191 3.95 -6.80 -3.13
N LEU A 192 3.51 -6.79 -4.40
CA LEU A 192 3.74 -7.89 -5.34
C LEU A 192 5.23 -8.16 -5.57
N ILE A 193 6.05 -7.12 -5.72
CA ILE A 193 7.51 -7.26 -5.89
C ILE A 193 8.12 -7.92 -4.65
N ILE A 194 7.76 -7.46 -3.46
CA ILE A 194 8.26 -8.02 -2.19
C ILE A 194 7.88 -9.50 -2.08
N ASP A 195 6.64 -9.85 -2.41
CA ASP A 195 6.14 -11.21 -2.31
C ASP A 195 6.85 -12.16 -3.27
N VAL A 196 7.10 -11.72 -4.51
CA VAL A 196 7.86 -12.48 -5.51
C VAL A 196 9.29 -12.71 -5.04
N VAL A 197 9.96 -11.68 -4.51
CA VAL A 197 11.32 -11.80 -3.96
C VAL A 197 11.34 -12.82 -2.82
N PHE A 198 10.39 -12.76 -1.89
CA PHE A 198 10.30 -13.70 -0.78
C PHE A 198 9.98 -15.13 -1.24
N LEU A 199 9.16 -15.29 -2.27
CA LEU A 199 8.84 -16.58 -2.86
C LEU A 199 10.10 -17.22 -3.48
N VAL A 200 10.88 -16.45 -4.25
CA VAL A 200 12.13 -16.91 -4.88
C VAL A 200 13.16 -17.32 -3.82
N LEU A 201 13.37 -16.49 -2.79
CA LEU A 201 14.29 -16.81 -1.69
C LEU A 201 13.86 -18.07 -0.94
N SER A 202 12.56 -18.21 -0.69
CA SER A 202 11.98 -19.39 -0.04
C SER A 202 12.18 -20.65 -0.88
N TYR A 203 12.03 -20.55 -2.20
CA TYR A 203 12.25 -21.65 -3.14
C TYR A 203 13.71 -22.09 -3.18
N ILE A 204 14.65 -21.15 -3.31
CA ILE A 204 16.10 -21.44 -3.31
C ILE A 204 16.49 -22.17 -2.03
N TYR A 205 16.04 -21.68 -0.88
CA TYR A 205 16.34 -22.32 0.40
C TYR A 205 15.71 -23.70 0.53
N ALA A 206 14.45 -23.87 0.12
CA ALA A 206 13.79 -25.17 0.15
C ALA A 206 14.53 -26.19 -0.73
N LYS A 207 15.08 -25.75 -1.87
CA LYS A 207 15.91 -26.59 -2.75
C LYS A 207 17.21 -27.00 -2.06
N GLU A 208 17.92 -26.07 -1.43
CA GLU A 208 19.18 -26.38 -0.75
C GLU A 208 18.97 -27.34 0.43
N LEU A 209 17.94 -27.09 1.24
CA LEU A 209 17.58 -27.98 2.36
C LEU A 209 17.26 -29.41 1.90
N ARG A 210 16.66 -29.58 0.71
CA ARG A 210 16.41 -30.91 0.15
C ARG A 210 17.70 -31.63 -0.24
N LYS A 211 18.69 -30.92 -0.77
CA LYS A 211 20.00 -31.50 -1.09
C LYS A 211 20.71 -31.96 0.18
N ASP A 212 20.76 -31.11 1.21
CA ASP A 212 21.38 -31.45 2.49
C ASP A 212 20.71 -32.68 3.12
N LEU A 213 19.38 -32.77 3.04
CA LEU A 213 18.63 -33.93 3.53
C LEU A 213 18.90 -35.21 2.71
N ALA A 214 19.08 -35.11 1.39
CA ALA A 214 19.43 -36.26 0.56
C ALA A 214 20.85 -36.77 0.89
N LEU A 215 21.82 -35.86 1.02
CA LEU A 215 23.19 -36.18 1.45
C LEU A 215 23.20 -36.84 2.83
N ALA A 216 22.44 -36.31 3.79
CA ALA A 216 22.34 -36.86 5.14
C ALA A 216 21.66 -38.25 5.19
N ARG A 217 20.82 -38.59 4.20
CA ARG A 217 20.18 -39.92 4.11
C ARG A 217 21.09 -40.99 3.51
N GLY A 218 22.29 -40.63 3.08
CA GLY A 218 23.15 -41.57 2.35
C GLY A 218 22.59 -41.94 0.97
N GLU A 219 21.58 -41.20 0.48
CA GLU A 219 21.19 -41.18 -0.93
C GLU A 219 22.26 -40.38 -1.69
N GLN A 220 23.51 -40.83 -1.65
CA GLN A 220 24.47 -40.43 -2.67
C GLN A 220 23.94 -41.03 -3.95
N SER A 221 23.27 -40.18 -4.72
CA SER A 221 22.94 -40.34 -6.14
C SER A 221 23.90 -41.34 -6.76
N GLU A 222 23.47 -42.59 -6.95
CA GLU A 222 24.06 -43.46 -7.95
C GLU A 222 23.89 -42.69 -9.26
N ALA A 223 24.91 -41.90 -9.62
CA ALA A 223 24.97 -41.27 -10.90
C ALA A 223 24.84 -42.42 -11.91
N PRO A 224 23.95 -42.33 -12.91
CA PRO A 224 23.81 -43.38 -13.89
C PRO A 224 25.18 -43.64 -14.48
N ALA A 225 25.73 -44.83 -14.21
CA ALA A 225 26.94 -45.30 -14.84
C ALA A 225 26.63 -45.33 -16.35
N SER A 226 27.34 -44.46 -17.06
CA SER A 226 27.27 -44.24 -18.50
C SER A 226 27.31 -45.54 -19.30
#